data_AF-A0A2P5BDC3-F1
#
_entry.id   AF-A0A2P5BDC3-F1
#
_cell.length_a   1.000
_cell.length_b   1.000
_cell.length_c   1.000
_cell.angle_alpha   90.00
_cell.angle_beta   90.00
_cell.angle_gamma   90.00
#
_symmetry.space_group_name_H-M   'P 1'
#
loop_
_entity.id
_entity.type
_entity.pdbx_description
1 polymer ?
#
loop_
_entity_poly.entity_id
_entity_poly.type
_entity_poly.pdbx_seq_one_letter_code
_entity_poly.pdbx_strand_id
1 'polypeptide(L)'
;MIWFRDFSKILECVNLALVVSKKHLHQDMSTRWNSIYLILRSTLIYCRAFQHLELSDSNYKYYHTLDEWEKVEKMTKFLKVFYYATLEFSRSKYSNTNLYFPIIYKYYVSLKQS
;
A
#
# COMPACT_ATOMS: atom_id res chain seq x y z
N MET A 1 7.37 -7.21 -23.91
CA MET A 1 6.09 -6.47 -23.75
C MET A 1 5.15 -7.23 -22.79
N ILE A 2 5.59 -7.47 -21.55
CA ILE A 2 4.87 -8.33 -20.57
C ILE A 2 4.42 -7.49 -19.36
N TRP A 3 5.23 -6.52 -18.94
CA TRP A 3 5.05 -5.74 -17.71
C TRP A 3 3.94 -4.68 -17.73
N PHE A 4 3.58 -4.11 -18.89
CA PHE A 4 2.49 -3.12 -18.97
C PHE A 4 1.11 -3.76 -18.72
N ARG A 5 0.98 -5.05 -19.08
CA ARG A 5 -0.25 -5.82 -18.87
C ARG A 5 -0.46 -6.14 -17.40
N ASP A 6 0.61 -6.39 -16.66
CA ASP A 6 0.53 -6.79 -15.25
C ASP A 6 0.25 -5.60 -14.33
N PHE A 7 0.87 -4.44 -14.55
CA PHE A 7 0.58 -3.24 -13.74
C PHE A 7 -0.84 -2.71 -13.96
N SER A 8 -1.29 -2.66 -15.23
CA SER A 8 -2.67 -2.27 -15.55
C SER A 8 -3.67 -3.29 -15.00
N LYS A 9 -3.37 -4.60 -15.04
CA LYS A 9 -4.18 -5.63 -14.38
C LYS A 9 -4.17 -5.52 -12.86
N ILE A 10 -3.05 -5.14 -12.24
CA ILE A 10 -2.99 -4.92 -10.78
C ILE A 10 -3.88 -3.73 -10.41
N LEU A 11 -3.80 -2.63 -11.16
CA LEU A 11 -4.64 -1.45 -10.93
C LEU A 11 -6.13 -1.74 -11.20
N GLU A 12 -6.42 -2.53 -12.23
CA GLU A 12 -7.76 -2.97 -12.59
C GLU A 12 -8.33 -3.96 -11.57
N CYS A 13 -7.54 -4.92 -11.08
CA CYS A 13 -7.89 -5.81 -9.98
C CYS A 13 -8.14 -5.04 -8.69
N VAL A 14 -7.33 -4.03 -8.38
CA VAL A 14 -7.53 -3.15 -7.22
C VAL A 14 -8.84 -2.36 -7.38
N ASN A 15 -9.11 -1.79 -8.55
CA ASN A 15 -10.36 -1.08 -8.83
C ASN A 15 -11.59 -2.00 -8.80
N LEU A 16 -11.51 -3.21 -9.35
CA LEU A 16 -12.57 -4.22 -9.30
C LEU A 16 -12.83 -4.67 -7.86
N ALA A 17 -11.77 -4.92 -7.06
CA ALA A 17 -11.90 -5.22 -5.64
C ALA A 17 -12.54 -4.06 -4.86
N LEU A 18 -12.19 -2.80 -5.21
CA LEU A 18 -12.81 -1.61 -4.62
C LEU A 18 -14.30 -1.49 -4.97
N VAL A 19 -14.69 -1.77 -6.22
CA VAL A 19 -16.09 -1.68 -6.69
C VAL A 19 -16.97 -2.81 -6.13
N VAL A 20 -16.50 -4.06 -6.13
CA VAL A 20 -17.23 -5.22 -5.60
C VAL A 20 -17.50 -5.08 -4.10
N SER A 21 -16.57 -4.45 -3.37
CA SER A 21 -16.65 -4.31 -1.91
C SER A 21 -17.68 -3.30 -1.38
N LYS A 22 -18.23 -2.42 -2.22
CA LYS A 22 -19.33 -1.51 -1.81
C LYS A 22 -20.55 -2.28 -1.28
N LYS A 23 -20.63 -3.60 -1.52
CA LYS A 23 -21.67 -4.51 -1.03
C LYS A 23 -21.39 -5.20 0.32
N HIS A 24 -20.16 -5.20 0.85
CA HIS A 24 -19.80 -5.92 2.10
C HIS A 24 -18.96 -5.03 3.03
N LEU A 25 -19.64 -4.13 3.75
CA LEU A 25 -19.07 -2.84 4.16
C LEU A 25 -18.23 -2.79 5.46
N HIS A 26 -18.13 -3.84 6.28
CA HIS A 26 -17.56 -3.64 7.63
C HIS A 26 -16.27 -4.39 7.97
N GLN A 27 -16.02 -5.58 7.41
CA GLN A 27 -14.85 -6.39 7.79
C GLN A 27 -13.72 -6.35 6.76
N ASP A 28 -14.03 -5.98 5.52
CA ASP A 28 -13.14 -6.14 4.37
C ASP A 28 -12.32 -4.88 4.06
N MET A 29 -12.45 -3.83 4.88
CA MET A 29 -11.71 -2.58 4.70
C MET A 29 -10.29 -2.70 5.26
N SER A 30 -10.11 -3.28 6.46
CA SER A 30 -8.78 -3.41 7.08
C SER A 30 -7.86 -4.36 6.29
N THR A 31 -8.37 -5.47 5.79
CA THR A 31 -7.63 -6.43 4.93
C THR A 31 -7.21 -5.80 3.60
N ARG A 32 -8.00 -4.89 3.04
CA ARG A 32 -7.75 -4.30 1.72
C ARG A 32 -6.64 -3.28 1.73
N TRP A 33 -6.63 -2.35 2.68
CA TRP A 33 -5.52 -1.40 2.82
C TRP A 33 -4.21 -2.12 3.14
N ASN A 34 -4.26 -3.25 3.86
CA ASN A 34 -3.09 -4.09 4.13
C ASN A 34 -2.54 -4.75 2.86
N SER A 35 -3.41 -5.35 2.05
CA SER A 35 -2.99 -5.95 0.77
C SER A 35 -2.47 -4.90 -0.21
N ILE A 36 -3.13 -3.75 -0.31
CA ILE A 36 -2.67 -2.63 -1.15
C ILE A 36 -1.30 -2.14 -0.66
N TYR A 37 -1.10 -1.97 0.64
CA TYR A 37 0.22 -1.61 1.20
C TYR A 37 1.30 -2.62 0.80
N LEU A 38 1.04 -3.92 0.93
CA LEU A 38 2.01 -4.97 0.56
C LEU A 38 2.34 -4.96 -0.93
N ILE A 39 1.33 -4.74 -1.79
CA ILE A 39 1.52 -4.61 -3.24
C ILE A 39 2.37 -3.38 -3.54
N LEU A 40 1.99 -2.19 -3.07
CA LEU A 40 2.72 -0.95 -3.36
C LEU A 40 4.15 -0.98 -2.80
N ARG A 41 4.35 -1.53 -1.60
CA ARG A 41 5.68 -1.75 -1.03
C ARG A 41 6.55 -2.63 -1.92
N SER A 42 5.97 -3.68 -2.50
CA SER A 42 6.69 -4.60 -3.39
C SER A 42 6.99 -3.92 -4.73
N THR A 43 6.02 -3.19 -5.29
CA THR A 43 6.19 -2.37 -6.50
C THR A 43 7.37 -1.42 -6.36
N LEU A 44 7.48 -0.67 -5.25
CA LEU A 44 8.61 0.25 -5.02
C LEU A 44 9.99 -0.44 -5.06
N ILE A 45 10.09 -1.69 -4.60
CA ILE A 45 11.33 -2.47 -4.66
C ILE A 45 11.68 -2.80 -6.12
N TYR A 46 10.70 -3.28 -6.89
CA TYR A 46 10.90 -3.58 -8.31
C TYR A 46 11.22 -2.32 -9.12
N CYS A 47 10.67 -1.17 -8.77
CA CYS A 47 10.94 0.08 -9.46
C CYS A 47 12.39 0.51 -9.38
N ARG A 48 13.00 0.39 -8.19
CA ARG A 48 14.44 0.65 -8.04
C ARG A 48 15.27 -0.29 -8.91
N ALA A 49 14.88 -1.56 -8.97
CA ALA A 49 15.53 -2.53 -9.86
C ALA A 49 15.36 -2.15 -11.35
N PHE A 50 14.18 -1.69 -11.77
CA PHE A 50 13.95 -1.25 -13.15
C PHE A 50 14.67 0.04 -13.52
N GLN A 51 14.80 1.00 -12.59
CA GLN A 51 15.64 2.19 -12.77
C GLN A 51 17.12 1.81 -12.95
N HIS A 52 17.61 0.86 -12.15
CA HIS A 52 18.96 0.33 -12.34
C HIS A 52 19.14 -0.39 -13.68
N LEU A 53 18.11 -1.10 -14.15
CA LEU A 53 18.15 -1.77 -15.44
C LEU A 53 18.22 -0.78 -16.61
N GLU A 54 17.48 0.32 -16.56
CA GLU A 54 17.57 1.41 -17.56
C GLU A 54 18.96 2.04 -17.62
N LEU A 55 19.64 2.19 -16.47
CA LEU A 55 21.02 2.68 -16.45
C LEU A 55 22.02 1.66 -17.03
N SER A 56 21.71 0.36 -16.96
CA SER A 56 22.59 -0.72 -17.39
C SER A 56 22.36 -1.19 -18.83
N ASP A 57 21.14 -1.06 -19.35
CA ASP A 57 20.75 -1.45 -20.71
C ASP A 57 20.16 -0.25 -21.44
N SER A 58 20.94 0.31 -22.36
CA SER A 58 20.55 1.47 -23.18
C SER A 58 19.34 1.22 -24.08
N ASN A 59 18.95 -0.04 -24.30
CA ASN A 59 17.74 -0.39 -25.06
C ASN A 59 16.49 -0.51 -24.17
N TYR A 60 16.66 -0.58 -22.85
CA TYR A 60 15.56 -0.61 -21.90
C TYR A 60 15.14 0.82 -21.56
N LYS A 61 13.90 1.19 -21.91
CA LYS A 61 13.29 2.46 -21.49
C LYS A 61 12.24 2.23 -20.42
N TYR A 62 12.42 2.91 -19.30
CA TYR A 62 11.46 2.89 -18.21
C TYR A 62 10.39 3.96 -18.43
N TYR A 63 9.12 3.54 -18.42
CA TYR A 63 8.02 4.38 -18.91
C TYR A 63 7.34 5.25 -17.83
N HIS A 64 7.62 5.00 -16.56
CA HIS A 64 6.92 5.70 -15.48
C HIS A 64 7.68 6.97 -15.07
N THR A 65 6.94 8.06 -14.93
CA THR A 65 7.49 9.36 -14.55
C THR A 65 7.86 9.41 -13.07
N LEU A 66 8.81 10.28 -12.72
CA LEU A 66 9.18 10.52 -11.30
C LEU A 66 7.97 10.93 -10.45
N ASP A 67 7.03 11.70 -11.02
CA ASP A 67 5.80 12.15 -10.35
C ASP A 67 4.86 10.99 -10.00
N GLU A 68 4.72 10.00 -10.87
CA GLU A 68 3.94 8.78 -10.59
C GLU A 68 4.54 7.98 -9.44
N TRP A 69 5.87 7.91 -9.36
CA TRP A 69 6.56 7.24 -8.25
C TRP A 69 6.43 7.98 -6.93
N GLU A 70 6.50 9.31 -6.96
CA GLU A 70 6.29 10.11 -5.77
C GLU A 70 4.89 9.89 -5.18
N LYS A 71 3.86 9.77 -6.04
CA LYS A 71 2.49 9.42 -5.63
C LYS A 71 2.41 8.04 -5.02
N VAL A 72 3.03 7.03 -5.65
CA VAL A 72 3.08 5.65 -5.12
C VAL A 72 3.80 5.61 -3.78
N GLU A 73 4.89 6.35 -3.61
CA GLU A 73 5.64 6.42 -2.35
C GLU A 73 4.83 7.10 -1.23
N LYS A 74 4.20 8.25 -1.53
CA LYS A 74 3.31 8.94 -0.58
C LYS A 74 2.16 8.03 -0.15
N MET A 75 1.50 7.36 -1.11
CA MET A 75 0.42 6.43 -0.80
C MET A 75 0.91 5.22 0.01
N THR A 76 2.08 4.67 -0.30
CA THR A 76 2.67 3.58 0.48
C THR A 76 2.96 3.99 1.93
N LYS A 77 3.51 5.20 2.13
CA LYS A 77 3.78 5.76 3.47
C LYS A 77 2.48 5.93 4.26
N PHE A 78 1.44 6.48 3.65
CA PHE A 78 0.13 6.63 4.28
C PHE A 78 -0.46 5.27 4.71
N LEU A 79 -0.43 4.27 3.81
CA LEU A 79 -1.01 2.94 4.10
C LEU A 79 -0.22 2.12 5.11
N LYS A 80 1.09 2.39 5.24
CA LYS A 80 1.95 1.77 6.24
C LYS A 80 1.39 1.94 7.65
N VAL A 81 0.82 3.10 7.96
CA VAL A 81 0.27 3.43 9.27
C VAL A 81 -0.89 2.50 9.63
N PHE A 82 -1.82 2.29 8.70
CA PHE A 82 -2.96 1.38 8.88
C PHE A 82 -2.55 -0.09 8.96
N TYR A 83 -1.52 -0.48 8.21
CA TYR A 83 -0.99 -1.83 8.25
C TYR A 83 -0.45 -2.19 9.63
N TYR A 84 0.39 -1.34 10.22
CA TYR A 84 0.92 -1.58 11.56
C TYR A 84 -0.14 -1.50 12.64
N ALA A 85 -1.07 -0.55 12.52
CA ALA A 85 -2.23 -0.47 13.42
C ALA A 85 -3.00 -1.80 13.41
N THR A 86 -3.37 -2.29 12.23
CA THR A 86 -4.10 -3.56 12.09
C THR A 86 -3.33 -4.74 12.65
N LEU A 87 -2.01 -4.82 12.43
CA LEU A 87 -1.18 -5.86 13.02
C LEU A 87 -1.19 -5.79 14.55
N GLU A 88 -1.04 -4.60 15.13
CA GLU A 88 -1.01 -4.38 16.58
C GLU A 88 -2.35 -4.74 17.23
N PHE A 89 -3.47 -4.32 16.64
CA PHE A 89 -4.83 -4.70 17.09
C PHE A 89 -5.13 -6.20 16.89
N SER A 90 -4.62 -6.82 15.83
CA SER A 90 -4.81 -8.27 15.60
C SER A 90 -4.02 -9.14 16.58
N ARG A 91 -2.91 -8.60 17.13
CA ARG A 91 -2.01 -9.29 18.04
C ARG A 91 -2.43 -9.15 19.50
N SER A 92 -3.18 -8.10 19.85
CA SER A 92 -3.71 -7.92 21.20
C SER A 92 -4.84 -8.93 21.47
N LYS A 93 -4.51 -10.07 22.08
CA LYS A 93 -5.52 -10.91 22.74
C LYS A 93 -6.12 -10.11 23.89
N TYR A 94 -7.37 -9.68 23.70
CA TYR A 94 -8.24 -8.93 24.63
C TYR A 94 -7.82 -8.96 26.11
N SER A 95 -7.46 -7.80 26.66
CA SER A 95 -7.67 -7.50 28.08
C SER A 95 -7.63 -6.00 28.32
N ASN A 96 -8.78 -5.34 28.22
CA ASN A 96 -9.06 -3.98 28.71
C ASN A 96 -8.95 -2.88 27.64
N THR A 97 -10.10 -2.29 27.34
CA THR A 97 -10.32 -1.17 26.41
C THR A 97 -9.42 0.05 26.68
N ASN A 98 -8.95 0.23 27.92
CA ASN A 98 -8.02 1.30 28.31
C ASN A 98 -6.65 1.23 27.62
N LEU A 99 -6.22 0.07 27.10
CA LEU A 99 -4.93 -0.06 26.41
C LEU A 99 -4.97 0.37 24.94
N TYR A 100 -6.16 0.55 24.36
CA TYR A 100 -6.28 0.96 22.96
C TYR A 100 -6.10 2.46 22.75
N PHE A 101 -6.41 3.29 23.74
CA PHE A 101 -6.32 4.75 23.59
C PHE A 101 -4.90 5.23 23.23
N PRO A 102 -3.82 4.78 23.90
CA PRO A 102 -2.46 5.12 23.50
C PRO A 102 -2.09 4.65 22.09
N ILE A 103 -2.56 3.46 21.68
CA ILE A 103 -2.32 2.89 20.36
C ILE A 103 -3.03 3.73 19.28
N ILE A 104 -4.31 4.04 19.48
CA ILE A 104 -5.10 4.88 18.57
C ILE A 104 -4.48 6.28 18.47
N TYR A 105 -4.10 6.89 19.59
CA TYR A 105 -3.50 8.21 19.62
C TYR A 105 -2.15 8.26 18.87
N LYS A 106 -1.29 7.25 19.06
CA LYS A 106 -0.02 7.10 18.32
C LYS A 106 -0.24 7.10 16.79
N TYR A 107 -1.20 6.32 16.31
CA TYR A 107 -1.50 6.26 14.88
C TYR A 107 -2.20 7.53 14.38
N TYR A 108 -3.05 8.16 15.18
CA TYR A 108 -3.65 9.46 14.86
C TYR A 108 -2.59 10.55 14.63
N VAL A 109 -1.59 10.65 15.52
CA VAL A 109 -0.49 11.61 15.38
C VAL A 109 0.35 11.28 14.13
N SER A 110 0.61 10.00 13.87
CA SER A 110 1.35 9.56 12.68
C SER A 110 0.63 9.95 11.39
N LEU A 111 -0.71 9.82 11.34
CA LEU A 111 -1.51 10.23 10.19
C LEU A 111 -1.49 11.74 9.94
N LYS A 112 -1.40 12.57 10.99
CA LYS A 112 -1.29 14.03 10.87
C LYS A 112 0.04 14.50 10.25
N GLN A 113 1.06 13.64 10.27
CA GLN A 113 2.41 13.92 9.77
C GLN A 113 2.70 13.21 8.43
N SER A 114 1.77 12.40 7.93
CA SER A 114 1.90 11.57 6.72
C SER A 114 1.56 12.31 5.44
#